data_AF-A0A8T6NB91-F1
#
_entry.id   AF-A0A8T6NB91-F1
#
_cell.length_a   1.000
_cell.length_b   1.000
_cell.length_c   1.000
_cell.angle_alpha   90.00
_cell.angle_beta   90.00
_cell.angle_gamma   90.00
#
_symmetry.space_group_name_H-M   'P 1'
#
loop_
_entity.id
_entity.type
_entity.pdbx_description
1 polymer ?
#
loop_
_entity_poly.entity_id
_entity_poly.type
_entity_poly.pdbx_seq_one_letter_code
_entity_poly.pdbx_strand_id
1 'polypeptide(L)'
;MDELEFKIKTAAKFLAKIPDFVPARQEQELEENTQGFLFFASGGIEIVKRSINDKFGIFDRKNVFYIHGLRKNLSDKGAQKRAKTIISNYFSTPRQLKSRIDVSKSSLWRLQSLRNQAMHGNMINIHGKTMTFSYTIHQGQNTYYFVQKTQNPHRYFTHMLDNLEKFTTQIDAILQST
;
A
#
# COMPACT_ATOMS: atom_id res chain seq x y z
N MET A 1 -9.09 20.04 -8.16
CA MET A 1 -8.25 19.15 -7.33
C MET A 1 -8.18 17.84 -8.09
N ASP A 2 -6.97 17.40 -8.42
CA ASP A 2 -6.72 16.12 -9.09
C ASP A 2 -7.30 14.97 -8.22
N GLU A 3 -7.86 13.93 -8.83
CA GLU A 3 -8.44 12.79 -8.11
C GLU A 3 -7.40 12.13 -7.19
N LEU A 4 -6.16 12.05 -7.65
CA LEU A 4 -5.05 11.51 -6.85
C LEU A 4 -4.78 12.40 -5.64
N GLU A 5 -4.65 13.71 -5.86
CA GLU A 5 -4.45 14.71 -4.81
C GLU A 5 -5.56 14.65 -3.76
N PHE A 6 -6.82 14.52 -4.19
CA PHE A 6 -7.95 14.34 -3.29
C PHE A 6 -7.83 13.09 -2.42
N LYS A 7 -7.45 11.95 -3.01
CA LYS A 7 -7.27 10.70 -2.25
C LYS A 7 -6.16 10.81 -1.20
N ILE A 8 -5.00 11.34 -1.58
CA ILE A 8 -3.85 11.50 -0.68
C ILE A 8 -4.19 12.48 0.46
N LYS A 9 -4.74 13.65 0.12
CA LYS A 9 -5.15 14.65 1.14
C LYS A 9 -6.20 14.12 2.10
N THR A 10 -7.13 13.32 1.62
CA THR A 10 -8.17 12.74 2.49
C THR A 10 -7.61 11.63 3.37
N ALA A 11 -6.70 10.80 2.86
CA ALA A 11 -5.98 9.83 3.70
C ALA A 11 -5.22 10.55 4.84
N ALA A 12 -4.52 11.64 4.54
CA ALA A 12 -3.83 12.45 5.54
C ALA A 12 -4.79 13.02 6.61
N LYS A 13 -5.99 13.45 6.22
CA LYS A 13 -7.02 13.92 7.18
C LYS A 13 -7.48 12.84 8.15
N PHE A 14 -7.60 11.59 7.69
CA PHE A 14 -7.92 10.46 8.59
C PHE A 14 -6.73 10.09 9.46
N LEU A 15 -5.51 10.10 8.91
CA LEU A 15 -4.28 9.87 9.68
C LEU A 15 -4.12 10.86 10.84
N ALA A 16 -4.46 12.14 10.63
CA ALA A 16 -4.40 13.17 11.67
C ALA A 16 -5.33 12.89 12.87
N LYS A 17 -6.32 12.01 12.71
CA LYS A 17 -7.23 11.58 13.78
C LYS A 17 -6.78 10.29 14.47
N ILE A 18 -5.75 9.62 13.94
CA ILE A 18 -5.19 8.41 14.52
C ILE A 18 -4.20 8.83 15.62
N PRO A 19 -4.38 8.39 16.88
CA PRO A 19 -3.51 8.76 18.00
C PRO A 19 -2.13 8.08 17.95
N ASP A 20 -1.16 8.66 18.66
CA ASP A 20 0.20 8.11 18.83
C ASP A 20 0.28 6.87 19.72
N PHE A 21 -0.82 6.50 20.39
CA PHE A 21 -0.91 5.32 21.23
C PHE A 21 -2.29 4.67 21.07
N VAL A 22 -2.36 3.38 21.31
CA VAL A 22 -3.63 2.65 21.30
C VAL A 22 -4.47 3.03 22.53
N PRO A 23 -5.63 3.69 22.37
CA PRO A 23 -6.43 4.18 23.47
C PRO A 23 -7.22 3.05 24.13
N ALA A 24 -7.36 3.10 25.46
CA ALA A 24 -8.11 2.08 26.22
C ALA A 24 -9.65 2.22 26.12
N ARG A 25 -10.18 3.36 25.63
CA ARG A 25 -11.63 3.66 25.60
C ARG A 25 -12.14 4.25 24.28
N GLN A 26 -11.34 4.19 23.21
CA GLN A 26 -11.67 4.78 21.90
C GLN A 26 -11.27 3.84 20.75
N GLU A 27 -11.36 2.52 20.98
CA GLU A 27 -10.96 1.50 20.01
C GLU A 27 -11.76 1.62 18.70
N GLN A 28 -13.07 1.88 18.80
CA GLN A 28 -13.94 2.06 17.65
C GLN A 28 -13.55 3.28 16.80
N GLU A 29 -13.29 4.43 17.43
CA GLU A 29 -12.88 5.64 16.69
C GLU A 29 -11.51 5.46 16.02
N LEU A 30 -10.57 4.78 16.70
CA LEU A 30 -9.29 4.39 16.11
C LEU A 30 -9.49 3.45 14.91
N GLU A 31 -10.41 2.50 15.01
CA GLU A 31 -10.73 1.59 13.91
C GLU A 31 -11.33 2.33 12.72
N GLU A 32 -12.37 3.14 12.92
CA GLU A 32 -13.04 3.93 11.88
C GLU A 32 -12.06 4.86 11.15
N ASN A 33 -11.20 5.56 11.90
CA ASN A 33 -10.19 6.43 11.31
C ASN A 33 -9.13 5.64 10.53
N THR A 34 -8.76 4.44 11.01
CA THR A 34 -7.85 3.54 10.28
C THR A 34 -8.50 3.01 9.00
N GLN A 35 -9.76 2.60 9.05
CA GLN A 35 -10.53 2.16 7.88
C GLN A 35 -10.61 3.29 6.84
N GLY A 36 -10.93 4.51 7.27
CA GLY A 36 -10.95 5.70 6.41
C GLY A 36 -9.58 5.94 5.75
N PHE A 37 -8.50 5.96 6.54
CA PHE A 37 -7.14 6.07 6.01
C PHE A 37 -6.86 5.04 4.92
N LEU A 38 -7.09 3.74 5.21
CA LEU A 38 -6.81 2.64 4.30
C LEU A 38 -7.66 2.70 3.02
N PHE A 39 -8.93 3.10 3.14
CA PHE A 39 -9.82 3.27 1.99
C PHE A 39 -9.31 4.36 1.03
N PHE A 40 -8.94 5.54 1.55
CA PHE A 40 -8.44 6.62 0.71
C PHE A 40 -7.03 6.36 0.17
N ALA A 41 -6.12 5.83 0.99
CA ALA A 41 -4.76 5.49 0.57
C ALA A 41 -4.75 4.42 -0.53
N SER A 42 -5.54 3.35 -0.37
CA SER A 42 -5.67 2.31 -1.41
C SER A 42 -6.30 2.86 -2.70
N GLY A 43 -7.28 3.76 -2.58
CA GLY A 43 -7.87 4.46 -3.72
C GLY A 43 -6.86 5.30 -4.50
N GLY A 44 -5.94 5.99 -3.80
CA GLY A 44 -4.84 6.71 -4.45
C GLY A 44 -3.96 5.79 -5.29
N ILE A 45 -3.69 4.56 -4.82
CA ILE A 45 -2.92 3.60 -5.61
C ILE A 45 -3.68 3.11 -6.84
N GLU A 46 -5.00 2.90 -6.75
CA GLU A 46 -5.78 2.52 -7.93
C GLU A 46 -5.71 3.58 -9.04
N ILE A 47 -5.69 4.86 -8.68
CA ILE A 47 -5.50 5.95 -9.65
C ILE A 47 -4.12 5.87 -10.28
N VAL A 48 -3.06 5.73 -9.46
CA VAL A 48 -1.68 5.59 -9.97
C VAL A 48 -1.53 4.38 -10.90
N LYS A 49 -2.18 3.25 -10.58
CA LYS A 49 -2.18 2.08 -11.47
C LYS A 49 -2.80 2.39 -12.83
N ARG A 50 -3.92 3.13 -12.85
CA ARG A 50 -4.56 3.55 -14.11
C ARG A 50 -3.62 4.43 -14.92
N SER A 51 -3.02 5.45 -14.31
CA SER A 51 -2.06 6.34 -15.01
C SER A 51 -0.86 5.58 -15.58
N ILE A 52 -0.32 4.62 -14.82
CA ILE A 52 0.75 3.73 -15.29
C ILE A 52 0.23 2.86 -16.46
N ASN A 53 -0.99 2.35 -16.38
CA ASN A 53 -1.59 1.55 -17.44
C ASN A 53 -1.79 2.34 -18.73
N ASP A 54 -2.29 3.55 -18.62
CA ASP A 54 -2.60 4.40 -19.77
C ASP A 54 -1.33 4.76 -20.53
N LYS A 55 -0.19 4.92 -19.81
CA LYS A 55 1.10 5.20 -20.41
C LYS A 55 1.81 3.97 -20.99
N PHE A 56 1.79 2.84 -20.27
CA PHE A 56 2.66 1.69 -20.58
C PHE A 56 1.91 0.42 -21.02
N GLY A 57 0.58 0.40 -20.94
CA GLY A 57 -0.27 -0.74 -21.32
C GLY A 57 0.06 -2.02 -20.54
N ILE A 58 0.47 -1.90 -19.28
CA ILE A 58 1.02 -3.02 -18.50
C ILE A 58 -0.01 -3.83 -17.69
N PHE A 59 -1.25 -3.35 -17.55
CA PHE A 59 -2.35 -4.03 -16.85
C PHE A 59 -3.42 -4.51 -17.85
N ASP A 60 -3.81 -5.79 -17.73
CA ASP A 60 -5.00 -6.35 -18.41
C ASP A 60 -6.27 -5.66 -17.89
N ARG A 61 -7.28 -5.49 -18.77
CA ARG A 61 -8.67 -5.07 -18.45
C ARG A 61 -9.28 -5.75 -17.19
N LYS A 62 -8.77 -6.92 -16.77
CA LYS A 62 -9.21 -7.68 -15.58
C LYS A 62 -8.51 -7.33 -14.24
N ASN A 63 -7.64 -6.32 -14.19
CA ASN A 63 -7.09 -5.77 -12.93
C ASN A 63 -6.32 -6.74 -12.01
N VAL A 64 -5.68 -7.78 -12.55
CA VAL A 64 -4.76 -8.62 -11.77
C VAL A 64 -3.32 -8.17 -12.03
N PHE A 65 -2.59 -7.86 -10.97
CA PHE A 65 -1.19 -7.43 -10.98
C PHE A 65 -0.30 -8.47 -11.70
N TYR A 66 -0.05 -8.29 -13.00
CA TYR A 66 0.92 -9.11 -13.71
C TYR A 66 2.24 -8.35 -13.89
N ILE A 67 3.21 -8.69 -13.05
CA ILE A 67 4.64 -8.33 -13.20
C ILE A 67 5.16 -8.70 -14.61
N HIS A 68 4.47 -9.58 -15.36
CA HIS A 68 4.81 -9.91 -16.75
C HIS A 68 4.56 -8.77 -17.76
N GLY A 69 3.57 -7.89 -17.57
CA GLY A 69 3.36 -6.73 -18.44
C GLY A 69 4.53 -5.75 -18.38
N LEU A 70 5.04 -5.50 -17.16
CA LEU A 70 6.27 -4.72 -16.93
C LEU A 70 7.48 -5.28 -17.68
N ARG A 71 7.58 -6.60 -17.82
CA ARG A 71 8.69 -7.24 -18.54
C ARG A 71 8.60 -7.07 -20.06
N LYS A 72 7.40 -7.04 -20.60
CA LYS A 72 7.14 -7.01 -22.05
C LYS A 72 7.19 -5.60 -22.63
N ASN A 73 6.72 -4.59 -21.90
CA ASN A 73 6.47 -3.25 -22.46
C ASN A 73 7.47 -2.17 -22.02
N LEU A 74 8.36 -2.46 -21.06
CA LEU A 74 9.40 -1.54 -20.61
C LEU A 74 10.79 -2.11 -20.89
N SER A 75 11.64 -1.30 -21.55
CA SER A 75 13.04 -1.61 -21.82
C SER A 75 13.84 -1.84 -20.53
N ASP A 76 14.84 -2.72 -20.61
CA ASP A 76 15.80 -2.97 -19.53
C ASP A 76 16.97 -1.96 -19.50
N LYS A 77 16.82 -0.82 -20.16
CA LYS A 77 17.82 0.27 -20.20
C LYS A 77 17.21 1.64 -19.83
N GLY A 78 18.07 2.56 -19.39
CA GLY A 78 17.73 3.98 -19.18
C GLY A 78 16.57 4.23 -18.20
N ALA A 79 15.78 5.28 -18.49
CA ALA A 79 14.64 5.69 -17.67
C ALA A 79 13.55 4.62 -17.56
N GLN A 80 13.31 3.84 -18.63
CA GLN A 80 12.32 2.76 -18.62
C GLN A 80 12.70 1.61 -17.68
N LYS A 81 14.00 1.27 -17.57
CA LYS A 81 14.48 0.30 -16.56
C LYS A 81 14.17 0.77 -15.15
N ARG A 82 14.43 2.06 -14.87
CA ARG A 82 14.18 2.68 -13.57
C ARG A 82 12.68 2.62 -13.23
N ALA A 83 11.82 2.97 -14.18
CA ALA A 83 10.37 2.85 -14.04
C ALA A 83 9.95 1.41 -13.72
N LYS A 84 10.44 0.44 -14.51
CA LYS A 84 10.20 -0.99 -14.33
C LYS A 84 10.61 -1.46 -12.93
N THR A 85 11.76 -1.03 -12.43
CA THR A 85 12.23 -1.36 -11.07
C THR A 85 11.35 -0.74 -9.99
N ILE A 86 11.02 0.55 -10.08
CA ILE A 86 10.19 1.26 -9.09
C ILE A 86 8.80 0.62 -9.01
N ILE A 87 8.13 0.46 -10.16
CA ILE A 87 6.82 -0.16 -10.26
C ILE A 87 6.88 -1.60 -9.75
N SER A 88 7.82 -2.41 -10.24
CA SER A 88 7.95 -3.80 -9.80
C SER A 88 8.19 -3.90 -8.29
N ASN A 89 9.03 -3.06 -7.69
CA ASN A 89 9.33 -3.14 -6.27
C ASN A 89 8.12 -2.79 -5.41
N TYR A 90 7.43 -1.70 -5.72
CA TYR A 90 6.28 -1.24 -4.94
C TYR A 90 5.12 -2.25 -4.92
N PHE A 91 4.99 -3.00 -6.02
CA PHE A 91 3.87 -3.89 -6.26
C PHE A 91 4.17 -5.38 -6.11
N SER A 92 5.46 -5.78 -6.06
CA SER A 92 5.82 -7.19 -5.85
C SER A 92 5.58 -7.60 -4.40
N THR A 93 5.21 -8.85 -4.15
CA THR A 93 5.35 -9.42 -2.81
C THR A 93 6.83 -9.43 -2.39
N PRO A 94 7.14 -9.32 -1.09
CA PRO A 94 8.53 -9.34 -0.62
C PRO A 94 9.23 -10.64 -1.03
N ARG A 95 10.33 -10.54 -1.80
CA ARG A 95 11.02 -11.71 -2.41
C ARG A 95 11.94 -12.49 -1.45
N GLN A 96 12.25 -11.95 -0.27
CA GLN A 96 13.11 -12.60 0.73
C GLN A 96 12.33 -12.79 2.03
N LEU A 97 11.75 -13.97 2.17
CA LEU A 97 11.03 -14.42 3.35
C LEU A 97 12.02 -15.13 4.30
N LYS A 98 13.01 -14.41 4.81
CA LYS A 98 13.64 -14.80 6.09
C LYS A 98 12.72 -14.34 7.22
N SER A 99 12.93 -14.82 8.45
CA SER A 99 12.10 -14.55 9.64
C SER A 99 11.81 -13.06 9.95
N ARG A 100 12.45 -12.12 9.24
CA ARG A 100 12.09 -10.70 9.19
C ARG A 100 11.84 -10.27 7.75
N ILE A 101 10.58 -10.01 7.42
CA ILE A 101 10.22 -9.31 6.19
C ILE A 101 10.51 -7.83 6.35
N ASP A 102 11.26 -7.30 5.39
CA ASP A 102 11.47 -5.86 5.23
C ASP A 102 10.20 -5.23 4.64
N VAL A 103 9.30 -4.81 5.53
CA VAL A 103 7.99 -4.20 5.21
C VAL A 103 8.11 -2.82 4.55
N SER A 104 9.31 -2.28 4.41
CA SER A 104 9.56 -1.01 3.69
C SER A 104 9.63 -1.19 2.17
N LYS A 105 9.84 -2.41 1.68
CA LYS A 105 10.12 -2.68 0.26
C LYS A 105 8.90 -2.88 -0.61
N SER A 106 7.72 -3.08 -0.01
CA SER A 106 6.52 -3.26 -0.81
C SER A 106 5.25 -2.89 -0.04
N SER A 107 4.60 -1.84 -0.53
CA SER A 107 3.57 -1.10 0.20
C SER A 107 2.17 -1.31 -0.38
N LEU A 108 2.01 -1.67 -1.67
CA LEU A 108 0.68 -1.94 -2.23
C LEU A 108 0.04 -3.14 -1.56
N TRP A 109 0.68 -4.32 -1.60
CA TRP A 109 0.01 -5.53 -1.09
C TRP A 109 -0.35 -5.34 0.38
N ARG A 110 0.48 -4.61 1.15
CA ARG A 110 0.21 -4.28 2.53
C ARG A 110 -1.03 -3.40 2.65
N LEU A 111 -1.11 -2.31 1.89
CA LEU A 111 -2.27 -1.42 1.89
C LEU A 111 -3.55 -2.13 1.43
N GLN A 112 -3.48 -3.01 0.43
CA GLN A 112 -4.64 -3.78 -0.05
C GLN A 112 -5.06 -4.87 0.92
N SER A 113 -4.13 -5.62 1.50
CA SER A 113 -4.43 -6.62 2.53
C SER A 113 -5.07 -5.98 3.74
N LEU A 114 -4.51 -4.87 4.24
CA LEU A 114 -5.08 -4.13 5.35
C LEU A 114 -6.46 -3.56 4.99
N ARG A 115 -6.61 -2.91 3.84
CA ARG A 115 -7.91 -2.38 3.38
C ARG A 115 -8.96 -3.49 3.25
N ASN A 116 -8.63 -4.65 2.69
CA ASN A 116 -9.57 -5.75 2.57
C ASN A 116 -10.00 -6.26 3.95
N GLN A 117 -9.06 -6.38 4.88
CA GLN A 117 -9.41 -6.72 6.26
C GLN A 117 -10.34 -5.67 6.87
N ALA A 118 -10.11 -4.39 6.57
CA ALA A 118 -10.93 -3.27 6.99
C ALA A 118 -12.38 -3.43 6.59
N MET A 119 -12.57 -3.65 5.30
CA MET A 119 -13.88 -3.71 4.68
C MET A 119 -14.67 -4.95 5.09
N HIS A 120 -13.98 -6.00 5.56
CA HIS A 120 -14.60 -7.26 5.96
C HIS A 120 -14.70 -7.45 7.49
N GLY A 121 -14.44 -6.39 8.28
CA GLY A 121 -14.59 -6.43 9.75
C GLY A 121 -13.58 -7.31 10.48
N ASN A 122 -12.45 -7.66 9.84
CA ASN A 122 -11.49 -8.64 10.34
C ASN A 122 -10.18 -8.03 10.87
N MET A 123 -10.14 -6.72 11.15
CA MET A 123 -8.92 -5.98 10.83
C MET A 123 -7.95 -5.63 11.95
N ILE A 124 -8.40 -5.19 13.11
CA ILE A 124 -7.49 -4.62 14.11
C ILE A 124 -7.76 -5.28 15.44
N ASN A 125 -7.03 -6.34 15.72
CA ASN A 125 -7.04 -6.90 17.06
C ASN A 125 -6.23 -5.96 17.96
N ILE A 126 -6.94 -5.11 18.68
CA ILE A 126 -6.40 -4.35 19.79
C ILE A 126 -6.35 -5.29 20.98
N HIS A 127 -5.14 -5.58 21.47
CA HIS A 127 -4.95 -6.36 22.69
C HIS A 127 -4.02 -5.57 23.61
N GLY A 128 -4.57 -5.09 24.73
CA GLY A 128 -3.89 -4.13 25.59
C GLY A 128 -3.52 -2.86 24.81
N LYS A 129 -2.25 -2.44 24.88
CA LYS A 129 -1.74 -1.23 24.20
C LYS A 129 -1.19 -1.49 22.78
N THR A 130 -1.58 -2.60 22.15
CA THR A 130 -1.00 -3.03 20.87
C THR A 130 -2.08 -3.33 19.84
N MET A 131 -1.97 -2.72 18.67
CA MET A 131 -2.73 -3.10 17.48
C MET A 131 -2.00 -4.22 16.75
N THR A 132 -2.72 -5.28 16.42
CA THR A 132 -2.21 -6.42 15.67
C THR A 132 -2.96 -6.57 14.36
N PHE A 133 -2.21 -6.68 13.26
CA PHE A 133 -2.71 -6.91 11.92
C PHE A 133 -2.18 -8.25 11.43
N SER A 134 -3.06 -9.21 11.22
CA SER A 134 -2.69 -10.55 10.76
C SER A 134 -3.19 -10.77 9.35
N TYR A 135 -2.32 -10.99 8.37
CA TYR A 135 -2.72 -11.22 6.98
C TYR A 135 -1.97 -12.39 6.37
N THR A 136 -2.57 -12.96 5.34
CA THR A 136 -2.05 -14.12 4.64
C THR A 136 -1.78 -13.77 3.18
N ILE A 137 -0.66 -14.24 2.63
CA ILE A 137 -0.34 -14.13 1.21
C ILE A 137 -0.24 -15.54 0.64
N HIS A 138 -1.03 -15.81 -0.40
CA HIS A 138 -0.96 -17.05 -1.16
C HIS A 138 -0.06 -16.86 -2.38
N GLN A 139 0.94 -17.72 -2.57
CA GLN A 139 1.83 -17.72 -3.72
C GLN A 139 1.98 -19.14 -4.26
N GLY A 140 1.22 -19.46 -5.31
CA GLY A 140 1.10 -20.83 -5.80
C GLY A 140 0.50 -21.73 -4.73
N GLN A 141 1.20 -22.83 -4.38
CA GLN A 141 0.76 -23.75 -3.32
C GLN A 141 1.15 -23.28 -1.91
N ASN A 142 1.96 -22.23 -1.78
CA ASN A 142 2.45 -21.77 -0.50
C ASN A 142 1.53 -20.72 0.12
N THR A 143 1.31 -20.83 1.43
CA THR A 143 0.55 -19.87 2.23
C THR A 143 1.46 -19.26 3.28
N TYR A 144 1.59 -17.93 3.27
CA TYR A 144 2.46 -17.19 4.18
C TYR A 144 1.63 -16.36 5.14
N TYR A 145 1.86 -16.54 6.44
CA TYR A 145 1.19 -15.80 7.50
C TYR A 145 2.08 -14.68 8.01
N PHE A 146 1.50 -13.50 8.16
CA PHE A 146 2.19 -12.32 8.65
C PHE A 146 1.40 -11.73 9.80
N VAL A 147 2.12 -11.29 10.83
CA VAL A 147 1.56 -10.57 11.95
C VAL A 147 2.37 -9.30 12.14
N GLN A 148 1.74 -8.15 11.92
CA GLN A 148 2.32 -6.85 12.22
C GLN A 148 1.73 -6.33 13.52
N LYS A 149 2.56 -5.71 14.35
CA LYS A 149 2.15 -5.14 15.63
C LYS A 149 2.64 -3.71 15.73
N THR A 150 1.82 -2.82 16.24
CA THR A 150 2.24 -1.46 16.59
C THR A 150 1.61 -1.02 17.90
N GLN A 151 2.40 -0.31 18.70
CA GLN A 151 1.91 0.42 19.87
C GLN A 151 1.71 1.91 19.57
N ASN A 152 2.27 2.39 18.46
CA ASN A 152 2.08 3.74 17.94
C ASN A 152 1.45 3.66 16.55
N PRO A 153 0.11 3.72 16.47
CA PRO A 153 -0.57 3.62 15.20
C PRO A 153 -0.30 4.82 14.29
N HIS A 154 -0.31 6.04 14.83
CA HIS A 154 -0.02 7.25 14.05
C HIS A 154 1.28 7.10 13.25
N ARG A 155 2.41 6.86 13.93
CA ARG A 155 3.72 6.64 13.29
C ARG A 155 3.71 5.51 12.26
N TYR A 156 2.99 4.43 12.56
CA TYR A 156 2.90 3.27 11.68
C TYR A 156 2.17 3.61 10.36
N PHE A 157 1.08 4.37 10.43
CA PHE A 157 0.32 4.81 9.26
C PHE A 157 0.97 6.00 8.54
N THR A 158 1.67 6.90 9.25
CA THR A 158 2.52 7.96 8.66
C THR A 158 3.56 7.37 7.73
N HIS A 159 4.31 6.35 8.19
CA HIS A 159 5.28 5.68 7.33
C HIS A 159 4.63 5.05 6.08
N MET A 160 3.37 4.61 6.15
CA MET A 160 2.67 4.13 4.96
C MET A 160 2.29 5.26 4.00
N LEU A 161 1.83 6.40 4.53
CA LEU A 161 1.53 7.58 3.74
C LEU A 161 2.78 8.13 3.05
N ASP A 162 3.88 8.31 3.79
CA ASP A 162 5.15 8.81 3.24
C ASP A 162 5.66 7.93 2.08
N ASN A 163 5.54 6.61 2.22
CA ASN A 163 5.92 5.68 1.16
C ASN A 163 5.00 5.77 -0.07
N LEU A 164 3.70 6.02 0.15
CA LEU A 164 2.76 6.25 -0.93
C LEU A 164 3.08 7.56 -1.67
N GLU A 165 3.27 8.67 -0.95
CA GLU A 165 3.60 9.98 -1.53
C GLU A 165 4.94 9.96 -2.28
N LYS A 166 5.95 9.29 -1.72
CA LYS A 166 7.23 9.09 -2.39
C LYS A 166 7.06 8.30 -3.68
N PHE A 167 6.25 7.24 -3.66
CA PHE A 167 5.98 6.44 -4.84
C PHE A 167 5.21 7.23 -5.89
N THR A 168 4.16 7.98 -5.51
CA THR A 168 3.38 8.80 -6.45
C THR A 168 4.26 9.85 -7.11
N THR A 169 5.12 10.54 -6.35
CA THR A 169 6.09 11.50 -6.87
C THR A 169 7.06 10.86 -7.86
N GLN A 170 7.58 9.68 -7.55
CA GLN A 170 8.49 8.95 -8.43
C GLN A 170 7.81 8.55 -9.75
N ILE A 171 6.55 8.10 -9.68
CA ILE A 171 5.79 7.70 -10.87
C ILE A 171 5.41 8.92 -11.71
N ASP A 172 4.97 10.02 -11.10
CA ASP A 172 4.63 11.24 -11.83
C ASP A 172 5.82 11.76 -12.64
N ALA A 173 7.00 11.83 -12.01
CA ALA A 173 8.25 12.17 -12.70
C ALA A 173 8.55 11.23 -13.88
N ILE A 174 8.31 9.92 -13.72
CA ILE A 174 8.47 8.94 -14.81
C ILE A 174 7.50 9.23 -15.96
N LEU A 175 6.22 9.43 -15.65
CA LEU A 175 5.15 9.65 -16.62
C LEU A 175 5.35 10.93 -17.44
N GLN A 176 5.96 11.95 -16.83
CA GLN A 176 6.32 13.22 -17.48
C GLN A 176 7.63 13.14 -18.29
N SER A 177 8.57 12.28 -17.89
CA SER A 177 9.91 12.16 -18.50
C SER A 177 10.00 11.23 -19.72
N THR A 178 8.93 10.50 -20.04
CA THR A 178 8.88 9.50 -21.12
C THR A 178 7.86 9.91 -22.17
#